data_AF-A0A9D2TR46-F1
#
_entry.id   AF-A0A9D2TR46-F1
#
_cell.length_a   1.000
_cell.length_b   1.000
_cell.length_c   1.000
_cell.angle_alpha   90.00
_cell.angle_beta   90.00
_cell.angle_gamma   90.00
#
_symmetry.space_group_name_H-M   'P 1'
#
loop_
_entity.id
_entity.type
_entity.pdbx_description
1 polymer ?
#
loop_
_entity_poly.entity_id
_entity_poly.type
_entity_poly.pdbx_seq_one_letter_code
_entity_poly.pdbx_strand_id
1 'polypeptide(L)'
;MRRAMVPDEIKNELLKITFRYWRAHLNVPVGEISHGEFAVMQVIHHFPKERPEEKGIGTARLAAEVHSSPPAVSRILNTLEEKGCIVRETDPDNRRRTRIILTEKGEKIRQRGCELSGDYFDRVFDRMGKDRMLQFLSMWKELVEIMENNEA
;
A
#
# COMPACT_ATOMS: atom_id res chain seq x y z
N MET A 1 -28.16 24.08 10.79
CA MET A 1 -28.19 23.01 9.76
C MET A 1 -27.20 23.39 8.66
N ARG A 2 -26.27 22.51 8.25
CA ARG A 2 -25.39 22.78 7.09
C ARG A 2 -26.23 22.67 5.81
N ARG A 3 -26.13 23.67 4.92
CA ARG A 3 -26.74 23.64 3.58
C ARG A 3 -26.21 22.42 2.81
N ALA A 4 -27.10 21.71 2.12
CA ALA A 4 -26.72 20.62 1.23
C ALA A 4 -25.89 21.18 0.06
N MET A 5 -24.75 20.54 -0.23
CA MET A 5 -23.90 20.93 -1.36
C MET A 5 -24.57 20.58 -2.68
N VAL A 6 -24.44 21.44 -3.69
CA VAL A 6 -24.89 21.14 -5.06
C VAL A 6 -23.84 20.28 -5.80
N PRO A 7 -24.21 19.57 -6.89
CA PRO A 7 -23.30 18.62 -7.55
C PRO A 7 -21.92 19.18 -7.93
N ASP A 8 -21.84 20.41 -8.43
CA ASP A 8 -20.56 21.03 -8.79
C ASP A 8 -19.72 21.42 -7.57
N GLU A 9 -20.36 21.77 -6.45
CA GLU A 9 -19.66 21.98 -5.18
C GLU A 9 -19.06 20.65 -4.67
N ILE A 10 -19.80 19.55 -4.81
CA ILE A 10 -19.32 18.21 -4.43
C ILE A 10 -18.09 17.81 -5.26
N LYS A 11 -18.13 18.00 -6.59
CA LYS A 11 -16.99 17.71 -7.48
C LYS A 11 -15.76 18.55 -7.12
N ASN A 12 -15.96 19.86 -6.89
CA ASN A 12 -14.87 20.76 -6.53
C ASN A 12 -14.25 20.43 -5.17
N GLU A 13 -15.07 20.08 -4.18
CA GLU A 13 -14.58 19.64 -2.87
C GLU A 13 -13.86 18.29 -2.95
N LEU A 14 -14.37 17.34 -3.75
CA LEU A 14 -13.68 16.08 -4.03
C LEU A 14 -12.28 16.33 -4.60
N LEU A 15 -12.16 17.17 -5.63
CA LEU A 15 -10.88 17.53 -6.24
C LEU A 15 -9.91 18.12 -5.19
N LYS A 16 -10.36 19.12 -4.43
CA LYS A 16 -9.53 19.76 -3.39
C LYS A 16 -9.07 18.76 -2.33
N ILE A 17 -9.95 17.88 -1.87
CA ILE A 17 -9.63 16.85 -0.88
C ILE A 17 -8.62 15.86 -1.44
N THR A 18 -8.78 15.39 -2.68
CA THR A 18 -7.84 14.49 -3.35
C THR A 18 -6.45 15.13 -3.47
N PHE A 19 -6.35 16.40 -3.87
CA PHE A 19 -5.06 17.11 -3.91
C PHE A 19 -4.43 17.26 -2.53
N ARG A 20 -5.23 17.60 -1.51
CA ARG A 20 -4.76 17.69 -0.12
C ARG A 20 -4.32 16.34 0.42
N TYR A 21 -5.04 15.26 0.08
CA TYR A 21 -4.70 13.89 0.43
C TYR A 21 -3.37 13.47 -0.18
N TRP A 22 -3.18 13.70 -1.48
CA TRP A 22 -1.94 13.39 -2.19
C TRP A 22 -0.76 14.15 -1.59
N ARG A 23 -0.93 15.45 -1.30
CA ARG A 23 0.09 16.27 -0.63
C ARG A 23 0.37 15.82 0.82
N ALA A 24 -0.63 15.37 1.56
CA ALA A 24 -0.45 14.87 2.93
C ALA A 24 0.27 13.51 2.94
N HIS A 25 -0.09 12.61 2.01
CA HIS A 25 0.50 11.26 1.92
C HIS A 25 1.93 11.26 1.38
N LEU A 26 2.28 12.13 0.42
CA LEU A 26 3.65 12.22 -0.13
C LEU A 26 4.70 12.78 0.84
N ASN A 27 4.25 13.45 1.91
CA ASN A 27 5.15 14.05 2.90
C ASN A 27 5.39 13.15 4.12
N VAL A 28 4.79 11.95 4.16
CA VAL A 28 5.03 11.00 5.26
C VAL A 28 6.45 10.45 5.10
N PRO A 29 7.37 10.72 6.03
CA PRO A 29 8.75 10.28 5.87
C PRO A 29 8.82 8.76 6.03
N VAL A 30 9.32 8.07 5.01
CA VAL A 30 9.56 6.61 5.03
C VAL A 30 11.05 6.26 5.03
N GLY A 31 11.90 7.25 5.30
CA GLY A 31 13.36 7.11 5.41
C GLY A 31 14.06 7.05 4.06
N GLU A 32 14.99 6.11 3.92
CA GLU A 32 15.89 5.98 2.76
C GLU A 32 15.28 5.25 1.55
N ILE A 33 14.01 4.86 1.65
CA ILE A 33 13.26 4.18 0.60
C ILE A 33 12.16 5.09 0.06
N SER A 34 11.75 4.84 -1.18
CA SER A 34 10.59 5.50 -1.77
C SER A 34 9.28 4.97 -1.19
N HIS A 35 8.20 5.73 -1.33
CA HIS A 35 6.86 5.31 -0.91
C HIS A 35 6.39 4.01 -1.63
N GLY A 36 6.77 3.83 -2.89
CA GLY A 36 6.46 2.62 -3.66
C GLY A 36 7.21 1.39 -3.12
N GLU A 37 8.49 1.55 -2.80
CA GLU A 37 9.28 0.51 -2.12
C GLU A 37 8.68 0.18 -0.75
N PHE A 38 8.33 1.19 0.05
CA PHE A 38 7.69 1.00 1.35
C PHE A 38 6.36 0.25 1.24
N ALA A 39 5.48 0.63 0.31
CA ALA A 39 4.20 -0.05 0.08
C ALA A 39 4.38 -1.53 -0.29
N VAL A 40 5.30 -1.81 -1.22
CA VAL A 40 5.64 -3.20 -1.60
C VAL A 40 6.15 -3.99 -0.39
N MET A 41 7.03 -3.41 0.42
CA MET A 41 7.56 -4.07 1.63
C MET A 41 6.46 -4.31 2.68
N GLN A 42 5.48 -3.40 2.84
CA GLN A 42 4.34 -3.64 3.74
C GLN A 42 3.49 -4.83 3.31
N VAL A 43 3.21 -4.97 2.01
CA VAL A 43 2.43 -6.10 1.49
C VAL A 43 3.19 -7.42 1.67
N ILE A 44 4.49 -7.47 1.34
CA ILE A 44 5.31 -8.67 1.54
C ILE A 44 5.32 -9.10 3.01
N HIS A 45 5.38 -8.14 3.94
CA HIS A 45 5.39 -8.40 5.38
C HIS A 45 4.05 -8.93 5.92
N HIS A 46 2.93 -8.34 5.51
CA HIS A 46 1.62 -8.66 6.07
C HIS A 46 0.93 -9.84 5.37
N PHE A 47 1.22 -10.09 4.10
CA PHE A 47 0.55 -11.13 3.32
C PHE A 47 0.59 -12.53 3.98
N PRO A 48 1.75 -13.04 4.47
CA PRO A 48 1.79 -14.34 5.16
C PRO A 48 1.08 -14.35 6.52
N LYS A 49 0.85 -13.18 7.14
CA LYS A 49 0.12 -13.07 8.42
C LYS A 49 -1.39 -13.11 8.20
N GLU A 50 -1.84 -12.48 7.12
CA GLU A 50 -3.25 -12.47 6.71
C GLU A 50 -3.67 -13.77 6.05
N ARG A 51 -2.71 -14.45 5.40
CA ARG A 51 -2.91 -15.74 4.70
C ARG A 51 -1.82 -16.75 5.07
N PRO A 52 -1.88 -17.34 6.27
CA PRO A 52 -0.86 -18.29 6.75
C PRO A 52 -0.71 -19.54 5.87
N GLU A 53 -1.76 -19.89 5.12
CA GLU A 53 -1.77 -20.99 4.15
C GLU A 53 -0.95 -20.69 2.88
N GLU A 54 -0.74 -19.40 2.56
CA GLU A 54 0.08 -18.94 1.45
C GLU A 54 1.47 -18.56 2.01
N LYS A 55 2.47 -19.44 1.88
CA LYS A 55 3.83 -19.29 2.43
C LYS A 55 4.70 -18.20 1.73
N GLY A 56 4.11 -17.04 1.44
CA GLY A 56 4.73 -15.90 0.76
C GLY A 56 3.95 -15.45 -0.47
N ILE A 57 4.35 -14.30 -1.01
CA ILE A 57 3.70 -13.67 -2.16
C ILE A 57 4.60 -13.72 -3.40
N GLY A 58 4.04 -14.07 -4.56
CA GLY A 58 4.73 -13.99 -5.86
C GLY A 58 4.52 -12.65 -6.56
N THR A 59 5.34 -12.33 -7.55
CA THR A 59 5.32 -11.02 -8.26
C THR A 59 3.96 -10.67 -8.85
N ALA A 60 3.29 -11.62 -9.51
CA ALA A 60 1.99 -11.37 -10.14
C ALA A 60 0.91 -11.06 -9.10
N ARG A 61 0.90 -11.78 -7.97
CA ARG A 61 -0.03 -11.53 -6.88
C ARG A 61 0.26 -10.21 -6.19
N LEU A 62 1.53 -9.91 -5.92
CA LEU A 62 1.96 -8.64 -5.35
C LEU A 62 1.57 -7.45 -6.22
N ALA A 63 1.70 -7.57 -7.55
CA ALA A 63 1.27 -6.54 -8.48
C ALA A 63 -0.24 -6.26 -8.39
N ALA A 64 -1.04 -7.32 -8.23
CA ALA A 64 -2.48 -7.19 -7.96
C ALA A 64 -2.76 -6.52 -6.61
N GLU A 65 -2.10 -6.95 -5.52
CA GLU A 65 -2.32 -6.38 -4.17
C GLU A 65 -1.97 -4.88 -4.09
N VAL A 66 -0.96 -4.42 -4.85
CA VAL A 66 -0.56 -3.00 -4.89
C VAL A 66 -1.19 -2.21 -6.04
N HIS A 67 -2.17 -2.78 -6.76
CA HIS A 67 -2.84 -2.16 -7.92
C HIS A 67 -1.85 -1.55 -8.91
N SER A 68 -0.81 -2.31 -9.27
CA SER A 68 0.25 -1.86 -10.16
C SER A 68 0.56 -2.90 -11.23
N SER A 69 1.19 -2.47 -12.32
CA SER A 69 1.54 -3.39 -13.40
C SER A 69 2.68 -4.34 -12.97
N PRO A 70 2.68 -5.61 -13.42
CA PRO A 70 3.78 -6.54 -13.13
C PRO A 70 5.18 -6.00 -13.50
N PRO A 71 5.38 -5.28 -14.63
CA PRO A 71 6.67 -4.66 -14.94
C PRO A 71 7.08 -3.55 -13.97
N ALA A 72 6.14 -2.75 -13.45
CA ALA A 72 6.43 -1.72 -12.47
C ALA A 72 6.86 -2.34 -11.12
N VAL A 73 6.11 -3.33 -10.65
CA VAL A 73 6.44 -4.06 -9.42
C VAL A 73 7.75 -4.82 -9.56
N SER A 74 8.01 -5.44 -10.71
CA SER A 74 9.28 -6.13 -10.98
C SER A 74 10.48 -5.19 -10.86
N ARG A 75 10.38 -3.95 -11.37
CA ARG A 75 11.42 -2.92 -11.21
C ARG A 75 11.67 -2.57 -9.75
N ILE A 76 10.61 -2.34 -8.97
CA ILE A 76 10.73 -2.06 -7.52
C ILE A 76 11.40 -3.22 -6.79
N LEU A 77 10.98 -4.46 -7.08
CA LEU A 77 11.56 -5.64 -6.47
C LEU A 77 13.04 -5.81 -6.83
N ASN A 78 13.45 -5.53 -8.08
CA ASN A 78 14.85 -5.58 -8.46
C ASN A 78 15.68 -4.57 -7.66
N THR A 79 15.20 -3.33 -7.52
CA THR A 79 15.87 -2.32 -6.68
C THR A 79 15.95 -2.75 -5.22
N LEU A 80 14.89 -3.34 -4.67
CA LEU A 80 14.89 -3.87 -3.30
C LEU A 80 15.86 -5.05 -3.13
N GLU A 81 15.99 -5.92 -4.14
CA GLU A 81 16.91 -7.05 -4.14
C GLU A 81 18.37 -6.57 -4.24
N GLU A 82 18.66 -5.60 -5.11
CA GLU A 82 19.96 -4.92 -5.22
C GLU A 82 20.35 -4.24 -3.90
N LYS A 83 19.38 -3.64 -3.20
CA LYS A 83 19.57 -3.08 -1.85
C LYS A 83 19.71 -4.17 -0.77
N GLY A 84 19.52 -5.45 -1.09
CA GLY A 84 19.55 -6.56 -0.15
C GLY A 84 18.38 -6.56 0.84
N CYS A 85 17.27 -5.89 0.52
CA CYS A 85 16.07 -5.81 1.33
C CYS A 85 15.15 -7.02 1.15
N ILE A 86 15.22 -7.68 0.00
CA ILE A 86 14.42 -8.88 -0.29
C ILE A 86 15.29 -10.00 -0.85
N VAL A 87 14.74 -11.20 -0.81
CA VAL A 87 15.18 -12.35 -1.60
C VAL A 87 13.99 -12.98 -2.31
N ARG A 88 14.26 -13.55 -3.49
CA ARG A 88 13.31 -14.38 -4.23
C ARG A 88 13.70 -15.84 -4.08
N GLU A 89 12.84 -16.62 -3.46
CA GLU A 89 13.06 -18.05 -3.25
C GLU A 89 12.09 -18.88 -4.07
N THR A 90 12.55 -20.02 -4.58
CA THR A 90 11.66 -21.05 -5.09
C THR A 90 10.82 -21.62 -3.96
N ASP A 91 9.52 -21.71 -4.17
CA ASP A 91 8.60 -22.32 -3.21
C ASP A 91 8.96 -23.81 -3.04
N PRO A 92 9.26 -24.28 -1.82
CA PRO A 92 9.63 -25.66 -1.56
C PRO A 92 8.49 -26.64 -1.86
N ASP A 93 7.23 -26.21 -1.75
CA ASP A 93 6.04 -27.04 -2.01
C ASP A 93 5.65 -27.02 -3.50
N ASN A 94 6.10 -26.01 -4.24
CA ASN A 94 5.84 -25.90 -5.67
C ASN A 94 6.98 -25.18 -6.40
N ARG A 95 7.91 -25.95 -6.97
CA ARG A 95 9.10 -25.39 -7.64
C ARG A 95 8.81 -24.50 -8.87
N ARG A 96 7.55 -24.45 -9.34
CA ARG A 96 7.10 -23.53 -10.40
C ARG A 96 6.74 -22.14 -9.87
N ARG A 97 6.72 -21.96 -8.54
CA ARG A 97 6.40 -20.70 -7.88
C ARG A 97 7.66 -20.11 -7.26
N THR A 98 7.76 -18.79 -7.35
CA THR A 98 8.76 -17.99 -6.65
C THR A 98 8.02 -17.11 -5.66
N ARG A 99 8.50 -17.11 -4.42
CA ARG A 99 8.01 -16.24 -3.35
C ARG A 99 9.03 -15.16 -3.05
N ILE A 100 8.53 -14.01 -2.64
CA ILE A 100 9.33 -12.86 -2.24
C ILE A 100 9.30 -12.80 -0.71
N ILE A 101 10.47 -12.68 -0.10
CA ILE A 101 10.63 -12.61 1.36
C ILE A 101 11.50 -11.39 1.69
N LEU A 102 11.15 -10.67 2.76
CA LEU A 102 12.00 -9.62 3.30
C LEU A 102 13.20 -10.25 4.02
N THR A 103 14.39 -9.73 3.76
CA THR A 103 15.57 -10.07 4.56
C THR A 103 15.50 -9.40 5.93
N GLU A 104 16.38 -9.78 6.86
CA GLU A 104 16.52 -9.07 8.13
C GLU A 104 16.82 -7.56 7.92
N LYS A 105 17.64 -7.24 6.92
CA LYS A 105 17.91 -5.85 6.51
C LYS A 105 16.65 -5.17 6.01
N GLY A 106 15.88 -5.85 5.14
CA GLY A 106 14.60 -5.35 4.65
C GLY A 106 13.64 -5.05 5.79
N GLU A 107 13.54 -5.94 6.77
CA GLU A 107 12.64 -5.71 7.90
C GLU A 107 13.06 -4.53 8.77
N LYS A 108 14.35 -4.35 9.03
CA LYS A 108 14.86 -3.18 9.73
C LYS A 108 14.52 -1.88 8.98
N ILE A 109 14.70 -1.85 7.67
CA ILE A 109 14.38 -0.68 6.84
C ILE A 109 12.87 -0.41 6.83
N ARG A 110 12.04 -1.44 6.65
CA ARG A 110 10.57 -1.32 6.69
C ARG A 110 10.11 -0.80 8.04
N GLN A 111 10.61 -1.39 9.13
CA GLN A 111 10.29 -0.96 10.49
C GLN A 111 10.72 0.48 10.73
N ARG A 112 11.91 0.88 10.26
CA ARG A 112 12.34 2.27 10.32
C ARG A 112 11.41 3.21 9.55
N GLY A 113 10.92 2.78 8.38
CA GLY A 113 9.89 3.49 7.63
C GLY A 113 8.60 3.66 8.44
N CYS A 114 8.14 2.61 9.15
CA CYS A 114 7.00 2.67 10.08
C CYS A 114 7.25 3.64 11.26
N GLU A 115 8.45 3.63 11.84
CA GLU A 115 8.82 4.53 12.94
C GLU A 115 8.96 6.00 12.51
N LEU A 116 9.41 6.25 11.28
CA LEU A 116 9.54 7.60 10.74
C LEU A 116 8.19 8.17 10.32
N SER A 117 7.37 7.35 9.66
CA SER A 117 5.94 7.64 9.50
C SER A 117 5.26 7.73 10.87
N GLY A 118 5.91 7.15 11.89
CA GLY A 118 5.81 7.47 13.30
C GLY A 118 4.40 7.38 13.78
N ASP A 119 3.79 6.22 13.68
CA ASP A 119 2.40 6.00 14.12
C ASP A 119 1.44 6.99 13.45
N TYR A 120 1.76 7.58 12.28
CA TYR A 120 0.84 8.48 11.59
C TYR A 120 -0.46 7.74 11.32
N PHE A 121 -0.36 6.52 10.79
CA PHE A 121 -1.51 5.67 10.54
C PHE A 121 -2.18 5.23 11.83
N ASP A 122 -1.42 4.85 12.87
CA ASP A 122 -2.01 4.45 14.16
C ASP A 122 -2.70 5.62 14.87
N ARG A 123 -2.12 6.82 14.88
CA ARG A 123 -2.75 8.04 15.43
C ARG A 123 -3.97 8.47 14.63
N VAL A 124 -3.93 8.35 13.30
CA VAL A 124 -5.11 8.59 12.46
C VAL A 124 -6.19 7.55 12.77
N PHE A 125 -5.81 6.28 12.92
CA PHE A 125 -6.70 5.19 13.26
C PHE A 125 -7.35 5.38 14.63
N ASP A 126 -6.56 5.68 15.67
CA ASP A 126 -7.02 5.93 17.03
C ASP A 126 -7.98 7.12 17.11
N ARG A 127 -7.70 8.20 16.35
CA ARG A 127 -8.56 9.39 16.31
C ARG A 127 -9.85 9.19 15.50
N MET A 128 -9.79 8.43 14.41
CA MET A 128 -10.97 8.14 13.60
C MET A 128 -11.85 7.06 14.23
N GLY A 129 -11.24 6.09 14.93
CA GLY A 129 -11.89 4.90 15.44
C GLY A 129 -12.11 3.84 14.36
N LYS A 130 -12.09 2.57 14.79
CA LYS A 130 -12.20 1.40 13.91
C LYS A 130 -13.41 1.46 12.96
N ASP A 131 -14.61 1.71 13.48
CA ASP A 131 -15.84 1.62 12.69
C ASP A 131 -15.89 2.69 11.59
N ARG A 132 -15.48 3.92 11.90
CA ARG A 132 -15.42 5.00 10.90
C ARG A 132 -14.32 4.75 9.87
N MET A 133 -13.19 4.18 10.28
CA MET A 133 -12.13 3.82 9.34
C MET A 133 -12.60 2.72 8.39
N LEU A 134 -13.30 1.70 8.88
CA LEU A 134 -13.88 0.65 8.05
C LEU A 134 -14.90 1.21 7.06
N GLN A 135 -15.78 2.12 7.50
CA GLN A 135 -16.73 2.80 6.62
C GLN A 135 -16.02 3.64 5.54
N PHE A 136 -15.00 4.41 5.94
CA PHE A 136 -14.19 5.20 5.02
C PHE A 136 -13.50 4.31 3.98
N LEU A 137 -12.86 3.21 4.40
CA LEU A 137 -12.20 2.27 3.51
C LEU A 137 -13.20 1.66 2.50
N SER A 138 -14.41 1.32 2.93
CA SER A 138 -15.44 0.80 2.04
C SER A 138 -15.82 1.81 0.96
N MET A 139 -16.12 3.06 1.36
CA MET A 139 -16.50 4.12 0.42
C MET A 139 -15.34 4.53 -0.49
N TRP A 140 -14.11 4.54 0.03
CA TRP A 140 -12.92 4.88 -0.75
C TRP A 140 -12.62 3.81 -1.80
N LYS A 141 -12.76 2.52 -1.46
CA LYS A 141 -12.63 1.42 -2.43
C LYS A 141 -13.66 1.55 -3.55
N GLU A 142 -14.93 1.75 -3.21
CA GLU A 142 -15.99 1.96 -4.20
C GLU A 142 -15.67 3.16 -5.12
N LEU A 143 -15.23 4.29 -4.55
CA LEU A 143 -14.84 5.47 -5.32
C LEU A 143 -13.70 5.16 -6.30
N VAL A 144 -12.64 4.49 -5.84
CA VAL A 144 -11.48 4.15 -6.67
C VAL A 144 -11.88 3.17 -7.77
N GLU A 145 -12.64 2.12 -7.47
CA GLU A 145 -13.14 1.16 -8.46
C GLU A 145 -14.01 1.85 -9.52
N ILE A 146 -14.88 2.79 -9.12
CA ILE A 146 -15.69 3.58 -10.06
C ILE A 146 -14.81 4.47 -10.93
N MET A 147 -13.75 5.06 -10.39
CA MET A 147 -12.82 5.90 -11.15
C MET A 147 -12.00 5.09 -12.16
N GLU A 148 -11.46 3.94 -11.76
CA GLU A 148 -10.70 3.03 -12.64
C GLU A 148 -11.57 2.49 -13.79
N ASN A 149 -12.86 2.26 -13.54
CA ASN A 149 -13.81 1.75 -14.53
C ASN A 149 -14.55 2.85 -15.33
N ASN A 150 -14.39 4.14 -14.98
CA ASN A 150 -15.00 5.27 -15.71
C ASN A 150 -14.12 5.83 -16.83
N GLU A 151 -12.96 5.24 -17.10
CA GLU A 151 -12.20 5.55 -18.32
C GLU A 151 -12.92 4.93 -19.53
N ALA A 152 -13.92 5.66 -20.05
CA ALA A 152 -14.57 5.47 -21.34
C ALA A 152 -14.50 6.75 -22.18
#